data_AF-A0A2J8B446-F1
#
_entry.id   AF-A0A2J8B446-F1
#
_cell.length_a   1.000
_cell.length_b   1.000
_cell.length_c   1.000
_cell.angle_alpha   90.00
_cell.angle_beta   90.00
_cell.angle_gamma   90.00
#
_symmetry.space_group_name_H-M   'P 1'
#
loop_
_entity.id
_entity.type
_entity.pdbx_description
1 polymer ?
#
loop_
_entity_poly.entity_id
_entity_poly.type
_entity_poly.pdbx_seq_one_letter_code
_entity_poly.pdbx_strand_id
1 'polypeptide(L)'
;MCLKCFHLPVEAEVRREDVLLRQSAAINAKIDGSVVAVLGCGGLGSNAANILARLGVTKLIIYDYDVVEASNLNRQNYGIDDIGRPKVEVTKKRLESQLPAVKVSARHQLVTAEELAAVYEEADIFVEAFDSVEAKMLAYDFFAERQKPYICTTGVAGPYGEIGRKDFGNIHVVGDFQGEDRKDCYAPKVVAIAALECQIVLELLMK
;
A
#
# COMPACT_ATOMS: atom_id res chain seq x y z
N MET A 1 -8.03 -22.10 -20.32
CA MET A 1 -8.28 -21.57 -21.67
C MET A 1 -7.00 -20.88 -22.13
N CYS A 2 -6.42 -21.34 -23.24
CA CYS A 2 -5.03 -21.12 -23.64
C CYS A 2 -4.74 -19.64 -23.96
N LEU A 3 -4.02 -18.94 -23.08
CA LEU A 3 -3.44 -17.62 -23.36
C LEU A 3 -2.26 -17.84 -24.31
N LYS A 4 -2.40 -17.38 -25.55
CA LYS A 4 -1.29 -17.26 -26.50
C LYS A 4 -0.16 -16.52 -25.80
N CYS A 5 0.93 -17.23 -25.47
CA CYS A 5 2.18 -16.64 -25.05
C CYS A 5 2.78 -15.89 -26.25
N PHE A 6 2.29 -14.68 -26.52
CA PHE A 6 3.02 -13.75 -27.36
C PHE A 6 4.34 -13.47 -26.64
N HIS A 7 5.44 -13.96 -27.19
CA HIS A 7 6.76 -13.48 -26.82
C HIS A 7 6.77 -12.01 -27.23
N LEU A 8 6.61 -11.11 -26.25
CA LEU A 8 6.98 -9.71 -26.48
C LEU A 8 8.45 -9.73 -26.91
N PRO A 9 8.80 -9.20 -28.09
CA PRO A 9 10.20 -9.06 -28.45
C PRO A 9 10.88 -8.24 -27.35
N VAL A 10 12.09 -8.64 -26.96
CA VAL A 10 12.87 -8.08 -25.84
C VAL A 10 13.12 -6.56 -25.99
N GLU A 11 12.86 -6.01 -27.18
CA GLU A 11 13.04 -4.61 -27.59
C GLU A 11 11.75 -3.78 -27.56
N ALA A 12 10.56 -4.37 -27.38
CA ALA A 12 9.32 -3.62 -27.31
C ALA A 12 9.07 -3.07 -25.89
N GLU A 13 8.69 -1.79 -25.81
CA GLU A 13 8.26 -1.17 -24.55
C GLU A 13 7.08 -1.95 -23.97
N VAL A 14 7.24 -2.44 -22.73
CA VAL A 14 6.17 -3.18 -22.03
C VAL A 14 5.08 -2.20 -21.63
N ARG A 15 3.86 -2.42 -22.13
CA ARG A 15 2.73 -1.52 -21.84
C ARG A 15 1.92 -2.03 -20.66
N ARG A 16 1.06 -1.17 -20.10
CA ARG A 16 0.18 -1.49 -18.98
C ARG A 16 -0.72 -2.69 -19.29
N GLU A 17 -1.32 -2.71 -20.47
CA GLU A 17 -2.19 -3.81 -20.94
C GLU A 17 -1.47 -5.16 -21.02
N ASP A 18 -0.16 -5.14 -21.31
CA ASP A 18 0.64 -6.36 -21.41
C ASP A 18 0.86 -6.96 -20.00
N VAL A 19 1.11 -6.11 -19.00
CA VAL A 19 1.28 -6.53 -17.60
C VAL A 19 -0.02 -7.05 -16.99
N LEU A 20 -1.16 -6.41 -17.31
CA LEU A 20 -2.46 -6.74 -16.72
C LEU A 20 -3.26 -7.77 -17.54
N LEU A 21 -2.66 -8.42 -18.55
CA LEU A 21 -3.33 -9.34 -19.48
C LEU A 21 -4.05 -10.51 -18.79
N ARG A 22 -3.60 -10.90 -17.59
CA ARG A 22 -4.18 -12.01 -16.79
C ARG A 22 -5.28 -11.55 -15.82
N GLN A 23 -5.62 -10.27 -15.82
CA GLN A 23 -6.73 -9.70 -15.06
C GLN A 23 -7.91 -9.43 -16.00
N SER A 24 -9.10 -9.26 -15.44
CA SER A 24 -10.28 -8.89 -16.23
C SER A 24 -10.15 -7.46 -16.75
N ALA A 25 -10.24 -7.26 -18.06
CA ALA A 25 -10.20 -5.93 -18.67
C ALA A 25 -11.26 -4.97 -18.08
N ALA A 26 -12.44 -5.49 -17.73
CA ALA A 26 -13.51 -4.69 -17.10
C ALA A 26 -13.14 -4.25 -15.67
N ILE A 27 -12.43 -5.09 -14.91
CA ILE A 27 -11.91 -4.74 -13.58
C ILE A 27 -10.77 -3.72 -13.73
N ASN A 28 -9.86 -3.93 -14.67
CA ASN A 28 -8.74 -3.02 -14.92
C ASN A 28 -9.21 -1.61 -15.27
N ALA A 29 -10.29 -1.49 -16.05
CA ALA A 29 -10.89 -0.20 -16.40
C ALA A 29 -11.47 0.55 -15.18
N LYS A 30 -11.98 -0.17 -14.17
CA LYS A 30 -12.45 0.45 -12.91
C LYS A 30 -11.31 0.87 -11.99
N ILE A 31 -10.20 0.12 -12.00
CA ILE A 31 -8.99 0.47 -11.24
C ILE A 31 -8.26 1.65 -11.90
N ASP A 32 -8.36 1.76 -13.23
CA ASP A 32 -7.72 2.85 -13.97
C ASP A 32 -8.22 4.22 -13.52
N GLY A 33 -7.30 5.18 -13.44
CA GLY A 33 -7.56 6.51 -12.89
C GLY A 33 -7.74 6.61 -11.37
N SER A 34 -7.80 5.51 -10.62
CA SER A 34 -7.88 5.57 -9.15
C SER A 34 -6.59 6.11 -8.52
N VAL A 35 -6.76 6.87 -7.43
CA VAL A 35 -5.68 7.41 -6.62
C VAL A 35 -5.73 6.83 -5.22
N VAL A 36 -4.68 6.09 -4.84
CA VAL A 36 -4.58 5.50 -3.50
C VAL A 36 -3.46 6.16 -2.71
N ALA A 37 -3.80 6.65 -1.52
CA ALA A 37 -2.82 7.15 -0.56
C ALA A 37 -2.36 6.03 0.37
N VAL A 38 -1.05 5.88 0.55
CA VAL A 38 -0.43 4.97 1.50
C VAL A 38 0.28 5.81 2.56
N LEU A 39 -0.23 5.75 3.78
CA LEU A 39 0.17 6.58 4.91
C LEU A 39 1.16 5.80 5.79
N GLY A 40 2.45 5.89 5.45
CA GLY A 40 3.52 5.06 5.97
C GLY A 40 4.10 4.16 4.87
N CYS A 41 5.41 3.96 4.85
CA CYS A 41 6.13 3.15 3.87
C CYS A 41 7.01 2.09 4.55
N GLY A 42 6.62 1.63 5.73
CA GLY A 42 7.28 0.54 6.45
C GLY A 42 6.91 -0.85 5.90
N GLY A 43 6.76 -1.82 6.81
CA GLY A 43 6.45 -3.22 6.45
C GLY A 43 5.11 -3.38 5.73
N LEU A 44 4.08 -2.72 6.20
CA LEU A 44 2.78 -2.73 5.53
C LEU A 44 2.83 -1.90 4.25
N GLY A 45 3.19 -0.62 4.37
CA GLY A 45 3.10 0.35 3.29
C GLY A 45 3.96 0.05 2.06
N SER A 46 5.22 -0.39 2.24
CA SER A 46 6.09 -0.73 1.10
C SER A 46 5.58 -1.97 0.33
N ASN A 47 4.97 -2.93 1.03
CA ASN A 47 4.35 -4.09 0.42
C ASN A 47 3.01 -3.73 -0.22
N ALA A 48 2.17 -2.95 0.46
CA ALA A 48 0.89 -2.47 -0.05
C ALA A 48 1.08 -1.66 -1.35
N ALA A 49 2.02 -0.70 -1.37
CA ALA A 49 2.34 0.08 -2.56
C ALA A 49 2.74 -0.82 -3.75
N ASN A 50 3.56 -1.86 -3.50
CA ASN A 50 3.94 -2.81 -4.54
C ASN A 50 2.75 -3.66 -5.03
N ILE A 51 1.88 -4.12 -4.12
CA ILE A 51 0.69 -4.90 -4.49
C ILE A 51 -0.29 -4.03 -5.28
N LEU A 52 -0.58 -2.81 -4.83
CA LEU A 52 -1.48 -1.86 -5.50
C LEU A 52 -0.98 -1.45 -6.89
N ALA A 53 0.32 -1.19 -7.04
CA ALA A 53 0.89 -0.89 -8.35
C ALA A 53 0.74 -2.07 -9.32
N ARG A 54 0.95 -3.31 -8.84
CA ARG A 54 0.77 -4.55 -9.62
C ARG A 54 -0.69 -4.91 -9.88
N LEU A 55 -1.59 -4.47 -9.01
CA LEU A 55 -3.03 -4.53 -9.20
C LEU A 55 -3.48 -3.61 -10.33
N GLY A 56 -2.70 -2.57 -10.64
CA GLY A 56 -2.98 -1.62 -11.71
C GLY A 56 -3.40 -0.25 -11.19
N VAL A 57 -3.26 0.09 -9.90
CA VAL A 57 -3.45 1.47 -9.46
C VAL A 57 -2.45 2.38 -10.19
N THR A 58 -2.93 3.43 -10.85
CA THR A 58 -2.08 4.30 -11.69
C THR A 58 -1.40 5.40 -10.91
N LYS A 59 -2.00 5.90 -9.83
CA LYS A 59 -1.42 6.93 -8.99
C LYS A 59 -1.36 6.49 -7.53
N LEU A 60 -0.16 6.48 -6.98
CA LEU A 60 0.08 6.29 -5.55
C LEU A 60 0.60 7.58 -4.94
N ILE A 61 0.05 7.97 -3.80
CA ILE A 61 0.61 9.04 -2.95
C ILE A 61 1.15 8.35 -1.72
N ILE A 62 2.46 8.44 -1.46
CA ILE A 62 3.10 7.69 -0.38
C ILE A 62 3.78 8.65 0.57
N TYR A 63 3.41 8.57 1.84
CA TYR A 63 4.04 9.30 2.93
C TYR A 63 4.92 8.38 3.78
N ASP A 64 6.09 8.86 4.14
CA ASP A 64 6.95 8.32 5.21
C ASP A 64 8.05 9.36 5.44
N TYR A 65 8.57 9.50 6.65
CA TYR A 65 9.65 10.44 6.97
C TYR A 65 11.00 9.73 7.23
N ASP A 66 11.01 8.41 7.29
CA ASP A 66 12.20 7.62 7.59
C ASP A 66 13.06 7.35 6.35
N VAL A 67 14.27 6.88 6.65
CA VAL A 67 15.18 6.25 5.72
C VAL A 67 15.20 4.73 5.91
N VAL A 68 15.69 4.01 4.90
CA VAL A 68 15.84 2.55 4.98
C VAL A 68 16.96 2.17 5.94
N GLU A 69 16.69 1.27 6.87
CA GLU A 69 17.68 0.68 7.78
C GLU A 69 17.89 -0.82 7.52
N ALA A 70 19.05 -1.36 7.93
CA ALA A 70 19.34 -2.79 7.81
C ALA A 70 18.29 -3.68 8.52
N SER A 71 17.77 -3.22 9.66
CA SER A 71 16.71 -3.89 10.44
C SER A 71 15.37 -3.99 9.69
N ASN A 72 15.17 -3.17 8.65
CA ASN A 72 13.94 -3.13 7.88
C ASN A 72 13.87 -4.24 6.83
N LEU A 73 15.04 -4.73 6.37
CA LEU A 73 15.13 -5.68 5.25
C LEU A 73 14.48 -7.03 5.53
N ASN A 74 14.21 -7.35 6.80
CA ASN A 74 13.57 -8.60 7.18
C ASN A 74 12.08 -8.68 6.74
N ARG A 75 11.42 -7.55 6.45
CA ARG A 75 9.96 -7.50 6.20
C ARG A 75 9.49 -6.36 5.29
N GLN A 76 10.30 -5.34 5.07
CA GLN A 76 9.98 -4.21 4.21
C GLN A 76 10.53 -4.45 2.81
N ASN A 77 9.88 -3.93 1.77
CA ASN A 77 10.26 -4.15 0.39
C ASN A 77 11.45 -3.25 -0.02
N TYR A 78 12.63 -3.51 0.56
CA TYR A 78 13.88 -2.79 0.35
C TYR A 78 15.07 -3.75 0.16
N GLY A 79 16.14 -3.27 -0.46
CA GLY A 79 17.39 -4.03 -0.65
C GLY A 79 18.56 -3.44 0.14
N ILE A 80 19.70 -4.14 0.12
CA ILE A 80 20.94 -3.69 0.80
C ILE A 80 21.39 -2.32 0.27
N ASP A 81 21.30 -2.10 -1.05
CA ASP A 81 21.72 -0.85 -1.70
C ASP A 81 20.78 0.33 -1.44
N ASP A 82 19.67 0.10 -0.74
CA ASP A 82 18.71 1.16 -0.39
C ASP A 82 18.99 1.77 0.99
N ILE A 83 19.83 1.15 1.82
CA ILE A 83 20.12 1.60 3.18
C ILE A 83 20.58 3.07 3.19
N GLY A 84 19.99 3.87 4.08
CA GLY A 84 20.25 5.30 4.24
C GLY A 84 19.48 6.21 3.28
N ARG A 85 18.72 5.66 2.33
CA ARG A 85 17.90 6.44 1.40
C ARG A 85 16.46 6.60 1.92
N PRO A 86 15.76 7.70 1.60
CA PRO A 86 14.36 7.88 1.98
C PRO A 86 13.48 6.73 1.48
N LYS A 87 12.68 6.16 2.38
CA LYS A 87 11.82 5.00 2.09
C LYS A 87 10.89 5.26 0.90
N VAL A 88 10.24 6.42 0.88
CA VAL A 88 9.30 6.81 -0.19
C VAL A 88 9.98 6.97 -1.56
N GLU A 89 11.21 7.49 -1.61
CA GLU A 89 11.95 7.68 -2.86
C GLU A 89 12.44 6.36 -3.43
N VAL A 90 12.87 5.44 -2.55
CA VAL A 90 13.22 4.07 -2.94
C VAL A 90 12.00 3.35 -3.52
N THR A 91 10.86 3.41 -2.83
CA THR A 91 9.60 2.81 -3.29
C THR A 91 9.17 3.39 -4.63
N LYS A 92 9.17 4.73 -4.79
CA LYS A 92 8.88 5.42 -6.05
C LYS A 92 9.76 4.91 -7.17
N LYS A 93 11.09 5.02 -7.02
CA LYS A 93 12.05 4.60 -8.05
C LYS A 93 11.83 3.15 -8.45
N ARG A 94 11.62 2.26 -7.48
CA ARG A 94 11.39 0.84 -7.72
C ARG A 94 10.14 0.61 -8.54
N LEU A 95 9.00 1.14 -8.11
CA LEU A 95 7.71 0.92 -8.78
C LEU A 95 7.71 1.50 -10.20
N GLU A 96 8.17 2.74 -10.37
CA GLU A 96 8.21 3.40 -11.69
C GLU A 96 9.23 2.76 -12.65
N SER A 97 10.26 2.07 -12.13
CA SER A 97 11.22 1.32 -12.97
C SER A 97 10.73 -0.09 -13.36
N GLN A 98 9.80 -0.67 -12.61
CA GLN A 98 9.37 -2.06 -12.77
C GLN A 98 8.02 -2.20 -13.46
N LEU A 99 7.17 -1.17 -13.39
CA LEU A 99 5.79 -1.23 -13.86
C LEU A 99 5.50 -0.04 -14.77
N PRO A 100 4.93 -0.28 -15.96
CA PRO A 100 4.50 0.82 -16.81
C PRO A 100 3.31 1.57 -16.19
N ALA A 101 3.17 2.84 -16.55
CA ALA A 101 2.05 3.73 -16.22
C ALA A 101 1.83 4.08 -14.73
N VAL A 102 2.41 3.38 -13.76
CA VAL A 102 2.32 3.80 -12.35
C VAL A 102 3.09 5.11 -12.16
N LYS A 103 2.48 6.05 -11.42
CA LYS A 103 3.08 7.31 -10.98
C LYS A 103 3.03 7.39 -9.48
N VAL A 104 4.17 7.67 -8.86
CA VAL A 104 4.29 7.76 -7.41
C VAL A 104 4.64 9.18 -7.00
N SER A 105 3.75 9.78 -6.21
CA SER A 105 4.03 11.01 -5.47
C SER A 105 4.63 10.63 -4.12
N ALA A 106 5.96 10.59 -4.07
CA ALA A 106 6.72 10.38 -2.83
C ALA A 106 6.72 11.67 -1.99
N ARG A 107 6.27 11.56 -0.73
CA ARG A 107 6.21 12.67 0.24
C ARG A 107 7.06 12.30 1.44
N HIS A 108 8.33 12.72 1.43
CA HIS A 108 9.30 12.42 2.48
C HIS A 108 9.10 13.34 3.69
N GLN A 109 7.99 13.15 4.41
CA GLN A 109 7.59 13.98 5.54
C GLN A 109 6.62 13.24 6.46
N LEU A 110 6.49 13.75 7.69
CA LEU A 110 5.54 13.23 8.67
C LEU A 110 4.11 13.63 8.27
N VAL A 111 3.14 12.77 8.59
CA VAL A 111 1.72 13.06 8.32
C VAL A 111 1.13 13.82 9.49
N THR A 112 0.77 15.07 9.26
CA THR A 112 0.06 15.97 10.17
C THR A 112 -1.44 16.02 9.83
N ALA A 113 -2.23 16.77 10.59
CA ALA A 113 -3.64 17.00 10.28
C ALA A 113 -3.82 17.78 8.96
N GLU A 114 -2.93 18.74 8.70
CA GLU A 114 -2.90 19.53 7.47
C GLU A 114 -2.58 18.64 6.26
N GLU A 115 -1.64 17.72 6.41
CA GLU A 115 -1.25 16.79 5.36
C GLU A 115 -2.35 15.78 5.08
N LEU A 116 -3.05 15.31 6.13
CA LEU A 116 -4.25 14.48 5.99
C LEU A 116 -5.35 15.23 5.23
N ALA A 117 -5.59 16.51 5.56
CA ALA A 117 -6.55 17.34 4.84
C ALA A 117 -6.18 17.51 3.36
N ALA A 118 -4.91 17.77 3.06
CA ALA A 118 -4.44 17.93 1.69
C ALA A 118 -4.57 16.62 0.88
N VAL A 119 -4.06 15.50 1.41
CA VAL A 119 -4.15 14.20 0.71
C VAL A 119 -5.59 13.70 0.61
N TYR A 120 -6.46 14.09 1.55
CA TYR A 120 -7.89 13.76 1.49
C TYR A 120 -8.54 14.29 0.21
N GLU A 121 -8.16 15.48 -0.25
CA GLU A 121 -8.69 16.05 -1.50
C GLU A 121 -8.13 15.34 -2.75
N GLU A 122 -6.92 14.77 -2.67
CA GLU A 122 -6.21 14.21 -3.83
C GLU A 122 -6.45 12.72 -4.07
N ALA A 123 -6.75 11.95 -3.03
CA ALA A 123 -6.87 10.50 -3.09
C ALA A 123 -8.33 10.02 -2.89
N ASP A 124 -8.63 8.85 -3.45
CA ASP A 124 -9.94 8.22 -3.36
C ASP A 124 -10.02 7.28 -2.16
N ILE A 125 -8.93 6.57 -1.88
CA ILE A 125 -8.83 5.53 -0.84
C ILE A 125 -7.52 5.69 -0.07
N PHE A 126 -7.55 5.41 1.23
CA PHE A 126 -6.44 5.61 2.15
C PHE A 126 -6.07 4.28 2.83
N VAL A 127 -4.81 3.89 2.74
CA VAL A 127 -4.24 2.72 3.42
C VAL A 127 -3.28 3.19 4.50
N GLU A 128 -3.59 2.89 5.75
CA GLU A 128 -2.80 3.27 6.92
C GLU A 128 -1.74 2.21 7.24
N ALA A 129 -0.49 2.66 7.28
CA ALA A 129 0.68 1.84 7.50
C ALA A 129 1.68 2.51 8.47
N PHE A 130 1.18 3.30 9.42
CA PHE A 130 1.96 3.91 10.49
C PHE A 130 2.42 2.86 11.52
N ASP A 131 3.52 3.18 12.17
CA ASP A 131 4.14 2.38 13.23
C ASP A 131 3.93 2.96 14.63
N SER A 132 3.57 4.24 14.76
CA SER A 132 3.28 4.90 16.04
C SER A 132 1.79 4.90 16.36
N VAL A 133 1.48 4.79 17.65
CA VAL A 133 0.10 4.86 18.15
C VAL A 133 -0.48 6.25 17.92
N GLU A 134 0.34 7.28 18.09
CA GLU A 134 -0.06 8.68 17.93
C GLU A 134 -0.52 8.98 16.50
N ALA A 135 0.22 8.51 15.48
CA ALA A 135 -0.15 8.72 14.09
C ALA A 135 -1.40 7.90 13.70
N LYS A 136 -1.55 6.68 14.24
CA LYS A 136 -2.76 5.87 14.06
C LYS A 136 -4.00 6.55 14.63
N MET A 137 -3.90 7.10 15.85
CA MET A 137 -5.00 7.83 16.48
C MET A 137 -5.36 9.10 15.71
N LEU A 138 -4.35 9.89 15.32
CA LEU A 138 -4.56 11.10 14.50
C LEU A 138 -5.32 10.78 13.21
N ALA A 139 -4.89 9.76 12.48
CA ALA A 139 -5.54 9.37 11.24
C ALA A 139 -6.95 8.78 11.48
N TYR A 140 -7.11 7.94 12.50
CA TYR A 140 -8.43 7.38 12.84
C TYR A 140 -9.44 8.48 13.16
N ASP A 141 -9.08 9.43 14.03
CA ASP A 141 -9.96 10.55 14.40
C ASP A 141 -10.29 11.42 13.18
N PHE A 142 -9.32 11.64 12.29
CA PHE A 142 -9.54 12.36 11.03
C PHE A 142 -10.56 11.63 10.13
N PHE A 143 -10.44 10.31 9.95
CA PHE A 143 -11.30 9.56 9.03
C PHE A 143 -12.67 9.15 9.61
N ALA A 144 -12.83 9.13 10.94
CA ALA A 144 -14.06 8.76 11.62
C ALA A 144 -15.27 9.63 11.25
N GLU A 145 -15.03 10.91 10.92
CA GLU A 145 -16.08 11.87 10.55
C GLU A 145 -16.18 12.11 9.04
N ARG A 146 -15.47 11.32 8.22
CA ARG A 146 -15.33 11.51 6.77
C ARG A 146 -15.93 10.33 6.00
N GLN A 147 -16.05 10.49 4.67
CA GLN A 147 -16.77 9.53 3.83
C GLN A 147 -15.86 8.65 2.98
N LYS A 148 -14.66 9.13 2.63
CA LYS A 148 -13.75 8.35 1.78
C LYS A 148 -13.24 7.11 2.54
N PRO A 149 -13.06 5.97 1.87
CA PRO A 149 -12.64 4.74 2.53
C PRO A 149 -11.25 4.83 3.14
N TYR A 150 -11.15 4.40 4.39
CA TYR A 150 -9.93 4.36 5.18
C TYR A 150 -9.69 2.94 5.68
N ILE A 151 -8.59 2.33 5.25
CA ILE A 151 -8.18 0.99 5.64
C ILE A 151 -7.06 1.14 6.67
N CYS A 152 -7.20 0.51 7.82
CA CYS A 152 -6.19 0.57 8.89
C CYS A 152 -5.94 -0.80 9.52
N THR A 153 -4.91 -0.86 10.36
CA THR A 153 -4.44 -2.14 10.91
C THR A 153 -4.36 -2.19 12.42
N THR A 154 -4.48 -3.41 12.95
CA THR A 154 -4.23 -3.73 14.36
C THR A 154 -3.55 -5.09 14.49
N GLY A 155 -2.77 -5.31 15.53
CA GLY A 155 -2.23 -6.63 15.83
C GLY A 155 -1.27 -7.20 14.77
N VAL A 156 -0.38 -6.35 14.26
CA VAL A 156 0.60 -6.71 13.22
C VAL A 156 1.81 -7.44 13.81
N ALA A 157 2.17 -7.14 15.07
CA ALA A 157 3.32 -7.71 15.74
C ALA A 157 3.13 -9.22 16.05
N GLY A 158 4.25 -9.92 16.23
CA GLY A 158 4.29 -11.34 16.52
C GLY A 158 4.15 -12.27 15.31
N PRO A 159 4.47 -13.57 15.48
CA PRO A 159 4.48 -14.55 14.38
C PRO A 159 3.14 -15.28 14.20
N TYR A 160 2.23 -15.17 15.17
CA TYR A 160 0.96 -15.89 15.22
C TYR A 160 -0.22 -14.92 15.22
N GLY A 161 -1.43 -15.44 15.03
CA GLY A 161 -2.68 -14.67 15.00
C GLY A 161 -3.48 -14.97 13.74
N GLU A 162 -4.79 -15.18 13.90
CA GLU A 162 -5.70 -15.34 12.78
C GLU A 162 -6.04 -13.96 12.21
N ILE A 163 -5.61 -13.68 10.98
CA ILE A 163 -5.82 -12.38 10.35
C ILE A 163 -7.24 -12.32 9.78
N GLY A 164 -7.98 -11.28 10.16
CA GLY A 164 -9.33 -11.03 9.67
C GLY A 164 -9.57 -9.55 9.33
N ARG A 165 -10.83 -9.25 9.02
CA ARG A 165 -11.32 -7.92 8.64
C ARG A 165 -12.56 -7.56 9.46
N LYS A 166 -12.67 -6.29 9.86
CA LYS A 166 -13.88 -5.70 10.47
C LYS A 166 -14.20 -4.37 9.78
N ASP A 167 -15.47 -4.14 9.46
CA ASP A 167 -15.92 -2.96 8.72
C ASP A 167 -16.84 -2.07 9.56
N PHE A 168 -16.61 -0.76 9.51
CA PHE A 168 -17.36 0.28 10.22
C PHE A 168 -17.60 1.48 9.29
N GLY A 169 -18.66 1.42 8.47
CA GLY A 169 -18.93 2.48 7.50
C GLY A 169 -17.81 2.60 6.46
N ASN A 170 -17.12 3.75 6.44
CA ASN A 170 -15.96 4.02 5.59
C ASN A 170 -14.64 3.47 6.15
N ILE A 171 -14.62 2.97 7.39
CA ILE A 171 -13.42 2.43 8.02
C ILE A 171 -13.38 0.91 7.88
N HIS A 172 -12.24 0.38 7.43
CA HIS A 172 -12.00 -1.05 7.27
C HIS A 172 -10.74 -1.45 8.05
N VAL A 173 -10.88 -2.30 9.06
CA VAL A 173 -9.79 -2.69 9.95
C VAL A 173 -9.32 -4.10 9.61
N VAL A 174 -8.02 -4.28 9.36
CA VAL A 174 -7.38 -5.58 9.10
C VAL A 174 -6.39 -5.92 10.21
N GLY A 175 -6.37 -7.16 10.65
CA GLY A 175 -5.47 -7.54 11.72
C GLY A 175 -5.81 -8.87 12.37
N ASP A 176 -5.03 -9.27 13.36
CA ASP A 176 -5.40 -10.40 14.21
C ASP A 176 -6.25 -10.00 15.43
N PHE A 177 -6.40 -8.69 15.65
CA PHE A 177 -7.14 -8.09 16.76
C PHE A 177 -6.62 -8.50 18.15
N GLN A 178 -5.40 -9.02 18.23
CA GLN A 178 -4.68 -9.31 19.47
C GLN A 178 -3.84 -8.08 19.82
N GLY A 179 -4.26 -7.36 20.85
CA GLY A 179 -3.50 -6.24 21.40
C GLY A 179 -2.33 -6.74 22.24
N GLU A 180 -1.25 -7.17 21.61
CA GLU A 180 -0.02 -7.54 22.30
C GLU A 180 0.99 -6.39 22.25
N ASP A 181 1.56 -6.00 23.40
CA ASP A 181 2.68 -5.04 23.49
C ASP A 181 3.98 -5.73 23.03
N ARG A 182 4.08 -5.90 21.71
CA ARG A 182 5.18 -6.57 21.04
C ARG A 182 5.80 -5.69 20.00
N LYS A 183 7.11 -5.87 19.84
CA LYS A 183 7.93 -5.10 18.89
C LYS A 183 8.50 -5.96 17.77
N ASP A 184 8.38 -7.28 17.86
CA ASP A 184 8.84 -8.19 16.82
C ASP A 184 7.81 -8.32 15.69
N CYS A 185 8.28 -8.21 14.44
CA CYS A 185 7.43 -8.30 13.25
C CYS A 185 8.01 -9.30 12.26
N TYR A 186 7.16 -10.16 11.71
CA TYR A 186 7.56 -11.26 10.81
C TYR A 186 6.95 -11.04 9.43
N ALA A 187 7.79 -11.16 8.39
CA ALA A 187 7.37 -10.88 7.01
C ALA A 187 6.08 -11.59 6.58
N PRO A 188 5.85 -12.90 6.86
CA PRO A 188 4.64 -13.56 6.39
C PRO A 188 3.36 -12.90 6.91
N LYS A 189 3.30 -12.56 8.21
CA LYS A 189 2.14 -11.90 8.82
C LYS A 189 1.96 -10.48 8.30
N VAL A 190 3.05 -9.70 8.24
CA VAL A 190 3.03 -8.33 7.73
C VAL A 190 2.55 -8.27 6.28
N VAL A 191 3.10 -9.13 5.41
CA VAL A 191 2.73 -9.17 3.98
C VAL A 191 1.30 -9.69 3.80
N ALA A 192 0.84 -10.65 4.61
CA ALA A 192 -0.53 -11.12 4.57
C ALA A 192 -1.55 -10.03 4.94
N ILE A 193 -1.26 -9.25 5.99
CA ILE A 193 -2.09 -8.09 6.37
C ILE A 193 -2.09 -7.07 5.23
N ALA A 194 -0.91 -6.68 4.71
CA ALA A 194 -0.82 -5.71 3.60
C ALA A 194 -1.56 -6.17 2.34
N ALA A 195 -1.51 -7.47 2.02
CA ALA A 195 -2.26 -8.04 0.91
C ALA A 195 -3.77 -7.98 1.14
N LEU A 196 -4.23 -8.23 2.37
CA LEU A 196 -5.64 -8.09 2.72
C LEU A 196 -6.10 -6.62 2.67
N GLU A 197 -5.29 -5.66 3.11
CA GLU A 197 -5.58 -4.24 2.91
C GLU A 197 -5.80 -3.92 1.43
N CYS A 198 -4.89 -4.39 0.56
CA CYS A 198 -5.01 -4.18 -0.89
C CYS A 198 -6.21 -4.90 -1.51
N GLN A 199 -6.58 -6.06 -0.97
CA GLN A 199 -7.79 -6.78 -1.38
C GLN A 199 -9.05 -5.97 -1.07
N ILE A 200 -9.09 -5.26 0.07
CA ILE A 200 -10.18 -4.34 0.41
C ILE A 200 -10.23 -3.18 -0.56
N VAL A 201 -9.07 -2.59 -0.91
CA VAL A 201 -8.99 -1.53 -1.92
C VAL A 201 -9.59 -1.99 -3.25
N LEU A 202 -9.22 -3.19 -3.71
CA LEU A 202 -9.80 -3.78 -4.93
C LEU A 202 -11.33 -3.88 -4.82
N GLU A 203 -11.85 -4.46 -3.74
CA GLU A 203 -13.30 -4.61 -3.55
C GLU A 203 -14.04 -3.27 -3.53
N LEU A 204 -13.44 -2.23 -2.94
CA LEU A 204 -14.01 -0.88 -2.89
C LEU A 204 -14.05 -0.23 -4.28
N LEU A 205 -12.99 -0.37 -5.07
CA LEU A 205 -12.95 0.12 -6.46
C LEU A 205 -13.96 -0.60 -7.37
N MET A 206 -14.42 -1.78 -6.99
CA MET A 206 -15.40 -2.55 -7.78
C MET A 206 -16.85 -2.16 -7.50
N LYS A 207 -17.14 -1.49 -6.39
CA LYS A 207 -18.50 -1.03 -6.04
C LYS A 207 -18.87 0.19 -6.87
#